data_AF-A0A5K0YYT6-F1
#
_entry.id   AF-A0A5K0YYT6-F1
#
_cell.length_a   1.000
_cell.length_b   1.000
_cell.length_c   1.000
_cell.angle_alpha   90.00
_cell.angle_beta   90.00
_cell.angle_gamma   90.00
#
_symmetry.space_group_name_H-M   'P 1'
#
loop_
_entity.id
_entity.type
_entity.pdbx_description
1 polymer ?
#
loop_
_entity_poly.entity_id
_entity_poly.type
_entity_poly.pdbx_seq_one_letter_code
_entity_poly.pdbx_strand_id
1 'polypeptide(L)'
;ESTKGAEVIQVRERTAEGGFPVYEFEYKVDSSRGGVKRIFSAAFVASKKLYLLNISHSDSQASPLNPQTKLLLEKVLGSFDLSS
;
A
#
# COMPACT_ATOMS: atom_id res chain seq x y z
N GLU A 1 11.88 -13.13 -8.98
CA GLU A 1 12.46 -12.15 -8.05
C GLU A 1 12.31 -12.72 -6.64
N SER A 2 13.32 -12.63 -5.76
CA SER A 2 13.24 -13.17 -4.39
C SER A 2 13.28 -12.02 -3.39
N THR A 3 12.49 -12.13 -2.32
CA THR A 3 12.45 -11.14 -1.23
C THR A 3 13.55 -11.45 -0.23
N LYS A 4 14.42 -10.48 0.04
CA LYS A 4 15.46 -10.56 1.07
C LYS A 4 14.92 -10.22 2.45
N GLY A 5 14.01 -9.25 2.51
CA GLY A 5 13.41 -8.78 3.75
C GLY A 5 12.21 -7.88 3.50
N ALA A 6 11.38 -7.73 4.53
CA ALA A 6 10.28 -6.80 4.54
C ALA A 6 10.19 -6.09 5.90
N GLU A 7 9.81 -4.83 5.88
CA GLU A 7 9.65 -3.98 7.07
C GLU A 7 8.30 -3.29 6.99
N VAL A 8 7.43 -3.50 7.99
CA VAL A 8 6.17 -2.77 8.10
C VAL A 8 6.47 -1.41 8.71
N ILE A 9 6.04 -0.34 8.03
CA ILE A 9 6.14 1.03 8.53
C ILE A 9 4.85 1.44 9.22
N GLN A 10 3.71 1.09 8.64
CA GLN A 10 2.43 1.55 9.14
C GLN A 10 1.31 0.57 8.84
N VAL A 11 0.37 0.50 9.78
CA VAL A 11 -0.92 -0.17 9.63
C VAL A 11 -2.00 0.83 10.01
N ARG A 12 -3.08 0.91 9.23
CA ARG A 12 -4.26 1.72 9.53
C ARG A 12 -5.52 0.92 9.21
N GLU A 13 -6.59 1.26 9.90
CA GLU A 13 -7.95 0.85 9.56
C GLU A 13 -8.76 2.12 9.30
N ARG A 14 -9.53 2.12 8.23
CA ARG A 14 -10.54 3.16 7.96
C ARG A 14 -11.86 2.53 7.58
N THR A 15 -12.94 3.26 7.77
CA THR A 15 -14.26 2.86 7.29
C THR A 15 -14.44 3.32 5.85
N ALA A 16 -14.82 2.40 4.97
CA ALA A 16 -15.23 2.69 3.59
C ALA A 16 -16.56 3.43 3.53
N GLU A 17 -16.89 4.02 2.38
CA GLU A 17 -18.19 4.68 2.14
C GLU A 17 -19.37 3.70 2.36
N GLY A 18 -19.18 2.41 2.07
CA GLY A 18 -20.15 1.34 2.35
C GLY A 18 -20.19 0.81 3.79
N GLY A 19 -19.48 1.44 4.74
CA GLY A 19 -19.53 1.09 6.17
C GLY A 19 -18.69 -0.13 6.58
N PHE A 20 -17.96 -0.76 5.66
CA PHE A 20 -17.07 -1.89 5.96
C PHE A 20 -15.63 -1.40 6.25
N PRO A 21 -14.82 -2.17 6.99
CA PRO A 21 -13.44 -1.80 7.26
C PRO A 21 -12.54 -2.02 6.04
N VAL A 22 -11.65 -1.05 5.79
CA VAL A 22 -10.52 -1.14 4.85
C VAL A 22 -9.23 -1.10 5.65
N TYR A 23 -8.42 -2.13 5.50
CA TYR A 23 -7.12 -2.26 6.14
C TYR A 23 -6.03 -1.75 5.19
N GLU A 24 -5.24 -0.80 5.66
CA GLU A 24 -4.17 -0.17 4.91
C GLU A 24 -2.80 -0.49 5.51
N PHE A 25 -1.82 -0.76 4.65
CA PHE A 25 -0.46 -1.10 5.03
C PHE A 25 0.53 -0.25 4.24
N GLU A 26 1.55 0.27 4.91
CA GLU A 26 2.74 0.83 4.27
C GLU A 26 3.94 -0.03 4.71
N TYR A 27 4.67 -0.61 3.76
CA TYR A 27 5.82 -1.45 4.06
C TYR A 27 6.92 -1.33 3.01
N LYS A 28 8.16 -1.68 3.38
CA LYS A 28 9.28 -1.82 2.46
C LYS A 28 9.52 -3.28 2.14
N VAL A 29 9.89 -3.56 0.90
CA VAL A 29 10.34 -4.88 0.44
C VAL A 29 11.70 -4.72 -0.21
N ASP A 30 12.72 -5.40 0.32
CA ASP A 30 14.01 -5.51 -0.36
C ASP A 30 13.99 -6.74 -1.26
N SER A 31 14.16 -6.50 -2.56
CA SER A 31 14.17 -7.55 -3.57
C SER A 31 15.57 -7.82 -4.10
N SER A 32 15.82 -9.07 -4.47
CA SER A 32 17.13 -9.50 -4.95
C SER A 32 17.56 -8.86 -6.26
N ARG A 33 16.62 -8.39 -7.09
CA ARG A 33 16.88 -7.85 -8.44
C ARG A 33 16.19 -6.52 -8.74
N GLY A 34 15.22 -6.09 -7.92
CA GLY A 34 14.42 -4.88 -8.14
C GLY A 34 14.71 -3.74 -7.15
N GLY A 35 15.73 -3.89 -6.30
CA GLY A 35 16.03 -2.95 -5.23
C GLY A 35 14.98 -2.93 -4.12
N VAL A 36 15.06 -1.92 -3.27
CA VAL A 36 14.06 -1.68 -2.22
C VAL A 36 12.85 -0.96 -2.82
N LYS A 37 11.67 -1.45 -2.51
CA LYS A 37 10.38 -0.87 -2.92
C LYS A 37 9.60 -0.46 -1.69
N ARG A 38 8.92 0.68 -1.74
CA ARG A 38 7.88 1.09 -0.79
C ARG A 38 6.53 0.66 -1.36
N ILE A 39 5.77 -0.10 -0.58
CA ILE A 39 4.46 -0.61 -0.95
C ILE A 39 3.41 0.08 -0.10
N PHE A 40 2.35 0.55 -0.75
CA PHE A 40 1.11 1.00 -0.13
C PHE A 40 0.01 0.03 -0.53
N SER A 41 -0.63 -0.61 0.44
CA SER A 41 -1.61 -1.65 0.21
C SER A 41 -2.91 -1.34 0.92
N ALA A 42 -4.03 -1.67 0.29
CA ALA A 42 -5.34 -1.63 0.93
C ALA A 42 -6.08 -2.96 0.66
N ALA A 43 -6.80 -3.44 1.67
CA ALA A 43 -7.55 -4.68 1.60
C ALA A 43 -8.90 -4.56 2.30
N PHE A 44 -9.94 -5.11 1.68
CA PHE A 44 -11.25 -5.27 2.31
C PHE A 44 -12.00 -6.47 1.70
N VAL A 45 -13.05 -6.91 2.39
CA VAL A 45 -13.94 -7.98 1.92
C VAL A 45 -15.34 -7.44 1.73
N ALA A 46 -15.91 -7.68 0.55
CA ALA A 46 -17.28 -7.32 0.23
C ALA A 46 -17.88 -8.36 -0.71
N SER A 47 -19.19 -8.63 -0.59
CA SER A 47 -19.90 -9.59 -1.46
C SER A 47 -19.18 -10.95 -1.61
N LYS A 48 -18.60 -11.46 -0.53
CA LYS A 48 -17.81 -12.71 -0.46
C LYS A 48 -16.53 -12.72 -1.33
N LYS A 49 -15.99 -11.54 -1.67
CA LYS A 49 -14.76 -11.37 -2.45
C LYS A 49 -13.75 -10.54 -1.66
N LEU A 50 -12.47 -10.94 -1.75
CA LEU A 50 -11.34 -10.17 -1.24
C LEU A 50 -10.85 -9.21 -2.33
N TYR A 51 -10.78 -7.93 -1.99
CA TYR A 51 -10.27 -6.88 -2.85
C TYR A 51 -8.93 -6.42 -2.32
N LEU A 52 -7.92 -6.35 -3.19
CA LEU A 52 -6.56 -5.97 -2.85
C LEU A 52 -6.08 -4.89 -3.82
N LEU A 53 -5.59 -3.78 -3.28
CA LEU A 53 -4.79 -2.80 -4.01
C LEU A 53 -3.35 -2.89 -3.51
N ASN A 54 -2.41 -2.94 -4.45
CA ASN A 54 -0.97 -2.85 -4.17
C ASN A 54 -0.36 -1.77 -5.07
N ILE A 55 0.13 -0.70 -4.46
CA ILE A 55 0.87 0.36 -5.15
C ILE A 55 2.34 0.17 -4.81
N SER A 56 3.17 -0.13 -5.82
CA SER A 56 4.61 -0.31 -5.65
C SER A 56 5.37 0.91 -6.17
N HIS A 57 6.23 1.49 -5.34
CA HIS A 57 7.11 2.58 -5.69
C HIS A 57 8.57 2.21 -5.40
N SER A 58 9.51 2.54 -6.29
CA SER A 58 10.94 2.34 -6.04
C SER A 58 11.39 3.28 -4.91
N ASP A 59 12.00 2.76 -3.85
CA ASP A 59 12.38 3.57 -2.69
C ASP A 59 13.75 3.12 -2.20
N SER A 60 14.78 3.91 -2.45
CA SER A 60 16.16 3.58 -2.11
C SER A 60 16.77 4.68 -1.25
N GLN A 61 17.85 4.38 -0.52
CA GLN A 61 18.56 5.42 0.23
C GLN A 61 19.08 6.55 -0.68
N ALA A 62 19.45 6.22 -1.93
CA ALA A 62 19.94 7.20 -2.91
C ALA A 62 18.83 8.05 -3.54
N SER A 63 17.59 7.54 -3.56
CA SER A 63 16.41 8.22 -4.09
C SER A 63 15.21 7.84 -3.22
N PRO A 64 15.08 8.47 -2.04
CA PRO A 64 14.00 8.16 -1.13
C PRO A 64 12.68 8.66 -1.69
N LEU A 65 11.58 8.00 -1.31
CA LEU A 65 10.23 8.47 -1.63
C LEU A 65 10.05 9.92 -1.14
N ASN A 66 9.84 10.84 -2.08
CA ASN A 66 9.63 12.25 -1.73
C ASN A 66 8.22 12.47 -1.12
N PRO A 67 8.04 13.48 -0.26
CA PRO A 67 6.77 13.71 0.44
C PRO A 67 5.58 14.00 -0.49
N GLN A 68 5.78 14.72 -1.60
CA GLN A 68 4.70 15.04 -2.54
C GLN A 68 4.17 13.78 -3.25
N THR A 69 5.08 12.92 -3.71
CA THR A 69 4.72 11.63 -4.29
C THR A 69 4.07 10.75 -3.24
N LYS A 70 4.58 10.71 -2.00
CA LYS A 70 3.92 9.98 -0.90
C LYS A 70 2.47 10.41 -0.74
N LEU A 71 2.22 11.72 -0.64
CA LEU A 71 0.87 12.27 -0.51
C LEU A 71 -0.05 11.85 -1.67
N LEU A 72 0.45 11.81 -2.90
CA LEU A 72 -0.31 11.33 -4.05
C LEU A 72 -0.63 9.83 -3.94
N LEU A 73 0.33 9.00 -3.54
CA LEU A 73 0.12 7.56 -3.36
C LEU A 73 -0.89 7.29 -2.23
N GLU A 74 -0.83 8.05 -1.13
CA GLU A 74 -1.81 7.98 -0.04
C GLU A 74 -3.22 8.39 -0.49
N LYS A 75 -3.34 9.40 -1.36
CA LYS A 75 -4.63 9.77 -1.96
C LYS A 75 -5.18 8.67 -2.87
N VAL A 76 -4.34 8.05 -3.70
CA VAL A 76 -4.75 6.92 -4.54
C VAL A 76 -5.19 5.75 -3.66
N LEU A 77 -4.44 5.44 -2.59
CA LEU A 77 -4.80 4.41 -1.61
C LEU A 77 -6.17 4.70 -0.96
N GLY A 78 -6.38 5.93 -0.49
CA GLY A 78 -7.63 6.35 0.14
C GLY A 78 -8.83 6.37 -0.81
N SER A 79 -8.61 6.44 -2.13
CA SER A 79 -9.67 6.35 -3.14
C SER A 79 -10.11 4.91 -3.45
N PHE A 80 -9.41 3.90 -2.92
CA PHE A 80 -9.78 2.50 -3.10
C PHE A 80 -10.97 2.13 -2.24
N ASP A 81 -12.16 2.22 -2.81
CA ASP A 81 -13.43 1.94 -2.14
C ASP A 81 -14.40 1.23 -3.09
N LEU A 82 -15.49 0.69 -2.56
CA LEU A 82 -16.64 0.28 -3.37
C LEU A 82 -17.66 1.40 -3.38
N SER A 83 -17.92 1.96 -4.56
CA SER A 83 -19.11 2.77 -4.78
C SER A 83 -20.35 1.88 -4.63
N SER A 84 -21.32 2.35 -3.83
CA SER A 84 -22.68 1.81 -3.81
C SER A 84 -23.35 1.90 -5.17
#